data_AF-A0A1H2TI42-F1
#
_entry.id   AF-A0A1H2TI42-F1
#
_cell.length_a   1.000
_cell.length_b   1.000
_cell.length_c   1.000
_cell.angle_alpha   90.00
_cell.angle_beta   90.00
_cell.angle_gamma   90.00
#
_symmetry.space_group_name_H-M   'P 1'
#
loop_
_entity.id
_entity.type
_entity.pdbx_description
1 polymer ?
#
loop_
_entity_poly.entity_id
_entity_poly.type
_entity_poly.pdbx_seq_one_letter_code
_entity_poly.pdbx_strand_id
1 'polypeptide(L)'
;MTSPDPHATARHPGRPQGPRPECESTAPGAVAARGVRRGRRLSRRGPASALALVLAAMIPAAPAWLVPAPAAAQSADAPVPALEGRFEGIGPARGMSLAITDVGARSPGGTFRDSNGVEAELEGGWKQGGLEAVLAFPERQVFVRLTQAALGLQMAVLPLDADGQPQRRQARVLAFLREGVAAPEQPALYQDAPKRPGQELDPDIFLASYQFWPPEGVANGYDNIGARYRTVFRLFPQIHADIMWKLCDADSQRTLLAEALRGQGAGCADLDAAIGALQDNGRFPDWKRAVQAEIDALMPAVQCARGYIVKTSVCEPASKRISDAAVSLDTLGTLLSRWR
;
A
#
# COMPACT_ATOMS: atom_id res chain seq x y z
N MET A 1 49.75 -6.05 55.60
CA MET A 1 49.13 -5.92 56.94
C MET A 1 47.64 -5.68 56.72
N THR A 2 46.88 -6.76 56.83
CA THR A 2 45.44 -6.87 56.58
C THR A 2 44.87 -7.64 57.76
N SER A 3 43.87 -7.07 58.44
CA SER A 3 42.65 -7.76 58.89
C SER A 3 41.87 -6.86 59.85
N PRO A 4 40.57 -6.63 59.58
CA PRO A 4 39.56 -6.40 60.59
C PRO A 4 38.72 -7.66 60.84
N ASP A 5 38.08 -7.66 62.00
CA ASP A 5 37.16 -8.65 62.59
C ASP A 5 36.01 -7.81 63.24
N PRO A 6 34.92 -8.36 63.84
CA PRO A 6 33.94 -9.37 63.40
C PRO A 6 32.47 -8.92 63.70
N HIS A 7 31.51 -9.87 63.56
CA HIS A 7 30.10 -9.92 64.00
C HIS A 7 29.02 -9.41 63.01
N ALA A 8 27.79 -9.94 62.94
CA ALA A 8 27.18 -11.23 63.24
C ALA A 8 25.70 -11.18 62.74
N THR A 9 25.24 -12.30 62.17
CA THR A 9 23.87 -12.81 61.92
C THR A 9 22.61 -12.08 62.43
N ALA A 10 21.57 -12.03 61.56
CA ALA A 10 20.16 -12.32 61.91
C ALA A 10 19.35 -12.84 60.70
N ARG A 11 18.63 -13.96 60.89
CA ARG A 11 17.63 -14.57 59.98
C ARG A 11 16.21 -14.30 60.53
N HIS A 12 15.19 -14.15 59.68
CA HIS A 12 13.78 -14.63 59.83
C HIS A 12 12.85 -14.10 58.69
N PRO A 13 11.59 -14.57 58.50
CA PRO A 13 11.27 -15.78 57.73
C PRO A 13 10.10 -15.63 56.70
N GLY A 14 9.91 -16.71 55.91
CA GLY A 14 8.67 -17.24 55.31
C GLY A 14 7.45 -16.36 54.97
N ARG A 15 7.01 -16.44 53.70
CA ARG A 15 5.61 -16.19 53.30
C ARG A 15 5.03 -17.45 52.61
N PRO A 16 3.82 -17.91 53.00
CA PRO A 16 3.24 -19.16 52.52
C PRO A 16 2.59 -19.04 51.14
N GLN A 17 2.67 -20.15 50.40
CA GLN A 17 1.98 -20.41 49.14
C GLN A 17 0.48 -20.64 49.41
N GLY A 18 -0.38 -19.90 48.71
CA GLY A 18 -1.82 -20.17 48.66
C GLY A 18 -2.14 -21.16 47.53
N PRO A 19 -3.14 -22.05 47.71
CA PRO A 19 -3.53 -23.03 46.70
C PRO A 19 -4.26 -22.37 45.52
N ARG A 20 -3.88 -22.75 44.31
CA ARG A 20 -4.62 -22.47 43.08
C ARG A 20 -5.77 -23.48 42.96
N PRO A 21 -7.01 -23.07 42.69
CA PRO A 21 -8.09 -24.00 42.40
C PRO A 21 -7.92 -24.60 41.01
N GLU A 22 -7.94 -25.93 40.97
CA GLU A 22 -8.18 -26.75 39.79
C GLU A 22 -9.56 -26.41 39.22
N CYS A 23 -9.63 -26.15 37.91
CA CYS A 23 -10.85 -26.26 37.12
C CYS A 23 -10.56 -27.23 35.99
N GLU A 24 -10.85 -28.48 36.30
CA GLU A 24 -11.08 -29.55 35.35
C GLU A 24 -12.45 -29.36 34.67
N SER A 25 -12.62 -29.99 33.51
CA SER A 25 -13.90 -30.30 32.83
C SER A 25 -14.36 -29.32 31.74
N THR A 26 -14.11 -29.72 30.49
CA THR A 26 -15.00 -30.45 29.55
C THR A 26 -14.96 -29.84 28.15
N ALA A 27 -14.32 -30.55 27.22
CA ALA A 27 -14.66 -30.47 25.80
C ALA A 27 -16.05 -31.11 25.58
N PRO A 28 -16.79 -30.66 24.55
CA PRO A 28 -17.18 -31.67 23.58
C PRO A 28 -17.17 -31.17 22.13
N GLY A 29 -16.89 -32.12 21.23
CA GLY A 29 -17.78 -32.33 20.10
C GLY A 29 -17.37 -31.73 18.77
N ALA A 30 -16.52 -32.46 18.05
CA ALA A 30 -16.56 -32.47 16.59
C ALA A 30 -17.95 -32.92 16.12
N VAL A 31 -18.59 -32.14 15.24
CA VAL A 31 -19.70 -32.62 14.41
C VAL A 31 -19.36 -32.33 12.96
N ALA A 32 -19.10 -33.41 12.23
CA ALA A 32 -19.04 -33.48 10.80
C ALA A 32 -20.43 -33.21 10.19
N ALA A 33 -20.50 -32.40 9.14
CA ALA A 33 -21.65 -32.37 8.24
C ALA A 33 -21.18 -32.65 6.81
N ARG A 34 -21.44 -33.90 6.39
CA ARG A 34 -21.39 -34.35 5.00
C ARG A 34 -22.48 -33.65 4.18
N GLY A 35 -22.02 -33.13 3.04
CA GLY A 35 -22.65 -32.96 1.72
C GLY A 35 -24.16 -33.03 1.53
N VAL A 36 -24.66 -32.14 0.67
CA VAL A 36 -25.70 -32.48 -0.32
C VAL A 36 -25.40 -31.82 -1.66
N ARG A 37 -25.40 -32.68 -2.67
CA ARG A 37 -25.31 -32.47 -4.12
C ARG A 37 -26.63 -31.91 -4.68
N ARG A 38 -26.48 -31.29 -5.87
CA ARG A 38 -27.44 -31.21 -6.99
C ARG A 38 -28.56 -30.16 -6.93
N GLY A 39 -28.55 -29.32 -7.97
CA GLY A 39 -29.71 -28.53 -8.40
C GLY A 39 -29.51 -27.90 -9.78
N ARG A 40 -29.06 -28.66 -10.79
CA ARG A 40 -29.20 -28.27 -12.21
C ARG A 40 -30.70 -28.19 -12.53
N ARG A 41 -31.19 -27.05 -13.01
CA ARG A 41 -32.41 -26.97 -13.82
C ARG A 41 -32.06 -26.53 -15.24
N LEU A 42 -32.09 -27.52 -16.13
CA LEU A 42 -32.26 -27.40 -17.57
C LEU A 42 -33.74 -27.70 -17.87
N SER A 43 -34.44 -26.78 -18.54
CA SER A 43 -35.71 -26.98 -19.26
C SER A 43 -36.21 -25.58 -19.64
N ARG A 44 -36.73 -25.27 -20.82
CA ARG A 44 -37.30 -26.02 -21.96
C ARG A 44 -37.26 -25.03 -23.14
N ARG A 45 -36.67 -25.36 -24.30
CA ARG A 45 -37.37 -25.82 -25.51
C ARG A 45 -38.79 -25.27 -25.69
N GLY A 46 -38.94 -24.41 -26.69
CA GLY A 46 -40.16 -24.17 -27.48
C GLY A 46 -39.75 -23.76 -28.90
N PRO A 47 -40.50 -24.13 -29.95
CA PRO A 47 -39.93 -24.55 -31.23
C PRO A 47 -40.15 -23.58 -32.41
N ALA A 48 -39.50 -23.98 -33.50
CA ALA A 48 -39.49 -23.46 -34.86
C ALA A 48 -40.84 -23.06 -35.47
N SER A 49 -40.77 -22.07 -36.36
CA SER A 49 -41.41 -22.02 -37.70
C SER A 49 -40.70 -20.88 -38.46
N ALA A 50 -39.79 -21.15 -39.40
CA ALA A 50 -40.04 -21.57 -40.78
C ALA A 50 -40.91 -20.58 -41.56
N LEU A 51 -40.29 -19.74 -42.39
CA LEU A 51 -40.66 -19.65 -43.81
C LEU A 51 -39.54 -19.00 -44.64
N ALA A 52 -39.37 -19.53 -45.84
CA ALA A 52 -38.29 -19.31 -46.77
C ALA A 52 -38.72 -18.42 -47.97
N LEU A 53 -37.74 -18.21 -48.87
CA LEU A 53 -37.79 -17.67 -50.24
C LEU A 53 -37.69 -16.14 -50.36
N VAL A 54 -36.52 -15.60 -50.73
CA VAL A 54 -35.86 -15.58 -52.06
C VAL A 54 -36.58 -14.64 -53.04
N LEU A 55 -35.94 -13.52 -53.35
CA LEU A 55 -35.90 -13.03 -54.72
C LEU A 55 -34.59 -12.25 -54.95
N ALA A 56 -33.76 -12.83 -55.81
CA ALA A 56 -32.63 -12.17 -56.43
C ALA A 56 -33.15 -11.22 -57.51
N ALA A 57 -32.59 -10.01 -57.56
CA ALA A 57 -32.59 -9.18 -58.75
C ALA A 57 -31.20 -8.57 -58.92
N MET A 58 -30.75 -8.62 -60.17
CA MET A 58 -29.41 -8.43 -60.68
C MET A 58 -29.22 -7.03 -61.30
N ILE A 59 -27.97 -6.53 -61.24
CA ILE A 59 -27.26 -5.63 -62.22
C ILE A 59 -27.64 -4.12 -62.19
N PRO A 60 -26.75 -3.13 -62.51
CA PRO A 60 -25.37 -3.15 -63.04
C PRO A 60 -24.31 -2.32 -62.26
N ALA A 61 -23.09 -2.42 -62.79
CA ALA A 61 -21.83 -1.81 -62.37
C ALA A 61 -21.65 -0.29 -62.66
N ALA A 62 -20.80 0.32 -61.82
CA ALA A 62 -19.89 1.47 -62.03
C ALA A 62 -20.50 2.88 -62.25
N PRO A 63 -19.86 4.01 -61.81
CA PRO A 63 -18.41 4.18 -61.68
C PRO A 63 -17.90 4.71 -60.34
N ALA A 64 -16.60 4.47 -60.17
CA ALA A 64 -15.73 4.98 -59.13
C ALA A 64 -15.86 6.49 -58.94
N TRP A 65 -16.36 6.87 -57.77
CA TRP A 65 -15.93 8.08 -57.08
C TRP A 65 -15.18 7.60 -55.85
N LEU A 66 -13.86 7.56 -56.02
CA LEU A 66 -12.87 7.47 -54.95
C LEU A 66 -13.10 8.66 -54.01
N VAL A 67 -13.94 8.48 -53.01
CA VAL A 67 -13.80 9.22 -51.77
C VAL A 67 -12.73 8.48 -51.00
N PRO A 68 -11.50 8.99 -50.87
CA PRO A 68 -10.58 8.41 -49.92
C PRO A 68 -11.26 8.51 -48.56
N ALA A 69 -11.60 7.36 -47.98
CA ALA A 69 -11.87 7.29 -46.56
C ALA A 69 -10.72 8.05 -45.88
N PRO A 70 -11.00 8.99 -44.95
CA PRO A 70 -9.92 9.52 -44.16
C PRO A 70 -9.26 8.30 -43.52
N ALA A 71 -8.04 8.00 -43.98
CA ALA A 71 -7.15 7.12 -43.26
C ALA A 71 -7.26 7.61 -41.82
N ALA A 72 -7.79 6.77 -40.95
CA ALA A 72 -7.65 6.96 -39.53
C ALA A 72 -6.16 7.15 -39.35
N ALA A 73 -5.74 8.40 -39.24
CA ALA A 73 -4.41 8.78 -38.90
C ALA A 73 -4.23 8.05 -37.59
N GLN A 74 -3.40 7.01 -37.65
CA GLN A 74 -2.81 6.40 -36.49
C GLN A 74 -2.33 7.60 -35.69
N SER A 75 -2.99 7.89 -34.58
CA SER A 75 -2.40 8.68 -33.52
C SER A 75 -1.19 7.86 -33.10
N ALA A 76 -0.09 8.08 -33.82
CA ALA A 76 1.23 7.88 -33.29
C ALA A 76 1.24 8.78 -32.06
N ASP A 77 1.02 8.17 -30.89
CA ASP A 77 1.43 8.75 -29.63
C ASP A 77 2.83 9.31 -29.88
N ALA A 78 2.95 10.65 -29.89
CA ALA A 78 4.24 11.29 -30.00
C ALA A 78 5.13 10.69 -28.90
N PRO A 79 6.41 10.37 -29.17
CA PRO A 79 7.32 9.95 -28.12
C PRO A 79 7.29 11.03 -27.05
N VAL A 80 7.01 10.67 -25.80
CA VAL A 80 6.95 11.63 -24.70
C VAL A 80 8.39 12.07 -24.43
N PRO A 81 8.85 13.27 -24.85
CA PRO A 81 10.23 13.70 -24.68
C PRO A 81 10.62 13.90 -23.21
N ALA A 82 9.67 13.75 -22.28
CA ALA A 82 9.85 13.96 -20.85
C ALA A 82 10.38 12.74 -20.08
N LEU A 83 10.59 11.59 -20.73
CA LEU A 83 11.22 10.42 -20.11
C LEU A 83 12.74 10.38 -20.29
N GLU A 84 13.32 11.21 -21.17
CA GLU A 84 14.77 11.24 -21.36
C GLU A 84 15.48 11.88 -20.17
N GLY A 85 16.66 11.36 -19.84
CA GLY A 85 17.54 11.90 -18.81
C GLY A 85 17.80 10.93 -17.66
N ARG A 86 18.29 11.49 -16.55
CA ARG A 86 18.72 10.76 -15.37
C ARG A 86 17.73 10.95 -14.23
N PHE A 87 17.52 9.90 -13.46
CA PHE A 87 16.53 9.83 -12.40
C PHE A 87 17.07 9.10 -11.18
N GLU A 88 16.71 9.61 -10.01
CA GLU A 88 17.09 9.10 -8.69
C GLU A 88 15.87 8.52 -7.98
N GLY A 89 16.02 7.30 -7.46
CA GLY A 89 14.94 6.60 -6.79
C GLY A 89 14.60 7.20 -5.43
N ILE A 90 13.30 7.28 -5.13
CA ILE A 90 12.78 7.73 -3.83
C ILE A 90 11.95 6.65 -3.14
N GLY A 91 11.74 6.80 -1.83
CA GLY A 91 10.97 5.83 -1.04
C GLY A 91 11.54 4.41 -1.16
N PRO A 92 10.75 3.40 -1.59
CA PRO A 92 11.23 2.04 -1.82
C PRO A 92 12.34 1.91 -2.89
N ALA A 93 12.50 2.90 -3.77
CA ALA A 93 13.53 2.91 -4.81
C ALA A 93 14.82 3.61 -4.39
N ARG A 94 14.93 4.07 -3.12
CA ARG A 94 16.11 4.82 -2.65
C ARG A 94 17.41 4.04 -2.88
N GLY A 95 18.41 4.72 -3.43
CA GLY A 95 19.70 4.14 -3.79
C GLY A 95 19.72 3.48 -5.17
N MET A 96 18.59 3.43 -5.88
CA MET A 96 18.51 3.04 -7.28
C MET A 96 18.61 4.28 -8.16
N SER A 97 19.18 4.13 -9.35
CA SER A 97 19.22 5.19 -10.36
C SER A 97 18.86 4.65 -11.73
N LEU A 98 18.39 5.53 -12.60
CA LEU A 98 17.93 5.20 -13.93
C LEU A 98 18.36 6.30 -14.89
N ALA A 99 18.99 5.94 -15.99
CA ALA A 99 19.25 6.82 -17.12
C ALA A 99 18.51 6.28 -18.34
N ILE A 100 17.73 7.12 -19.00
CA ILE A 100 17.05 6.80 -20.25
C ILE A 100 17.65 7.69 -21.34
N THR A 101 18.11 7.07 -22.41
CA THR A 101 18.66 7.72 -23.61
C THR A 101 17.82 7.37 -24.83
N ASP A 102 18.03 8.10 -25.91
CA ASP A 102 17.51 7.73 -27.24
C ASP A 102 15.97 7.62 -27.28
N VAL A 103 15.27 8.46 -26.52
CA VAL A 103 13.80 8.46 -26.36
C VAL A 103 13.07 8.72 -27.69
N GLY A 104 13.71 9.39 -28.65
CA GLY A 104 13.21 9.57 -30.02
C GLY A 104 13.33 8.34 -30.92
N ALA A 105 14.02 7.29 -30.49
CA ALA A 105 14.14 6.04 -31.21
C ALA A 105 12.92 5.12 -30.98
N ARG A 106 12.73 4.14 -31.88
CA ARG A 106 11.73 3.07 -31.68
C ARG A 106 12.07 2.17 -30.49
N SER A 107 13.35 2.05 -30.17
CA SER A 107 13.86 1.31 -29.03
C SER A 107 14.72 2.24 -28.17
N PRO A 108 14.14 2.94 -27.18
CA PRO A 108 14.92 3.73 -26.23
C PRO A 108 15.87 2.85 -25.42
N GLY A 109 17.08 3.38 -25.25
CA GLY A 109 18.14 2.75 -24.46
C GLY A 109 18.25 3.34 -23.06
N GLY A 110 19.16 2.78 -22.26
CA GLY A 110 19.45 3.32 -20.96
C GLY A 110 20.18 2.35 -20.04
N THR A 111 20.36 2.78 -18.81
CA THR A 111 20.91 1.95 -17.74
C THR A 111 20.07 2.08 -16.49
N PHE A 112 19.83 0.96 -15.83
CA PHE A 112 19.24 0.91 -14.51
C PHE A 112 20.26 0.38 -13.53
N ARG A 113 20.44 1.05 -12.39
CA ARG A 113 21.30 0.61 -11.29
C ARG A 113 20.45 0.35 -10.05
N ASP A 114 20.55 -0.86 -9.50
CA ASP A 114 19.82 -1.24 -8.30
C ASP A 114 20.46 -0.69 -7.01
N SER A 115 19.82 -0.91 -5.87
CA SER A 115 20.27 -0.42 -4.56
C SER A 115 21.57 -1.07 -4.07
N ASN A 116 21.97 -2.20 -4.66
CA ASN A 116 23.26 -2.86 -4.37
C ASN A 116 24.36 -2.39 -5.33
N GLY A 117 24.01 -1.50 -6.26
CA GLY A 117 24.91 -0.97 -7.27
C GLY A 117 25.08 -1.85 -8.50
N VAL A 118 24.25 -2.89 -8.68
CA VAL A 118 24.27 -3.75 -9.86
C VAL A 118 23.55 -3.05 -11.00
N GLU A 119 24.19 -3.02 -12.16
CA GLU A 119 23.66 -2.38 -13.37
C GLU A 119 23.00 -3.41 -14.29
N ALA A 120 21.92 -2.99 -14.94
CA ALA A 120 21.25 -3.68 -16.02
C ALA A 120 21.01 -2.70 -17.17
N GLU A 121 21.21 -3.17 -18.39
CA GLU A 121 20.87 -2.40 -19.58
C GLU A 121 19.35 -2.28 -19.70
N LEU A 122 18.89 -1.09 -20.07
CA LEU A 122 17.52 -0.84 -20.44
C LEU A 122 17.47 -0.77 -21.96
N GLU A 123 16.79 -1.72 -22.56
CA GLU A 123 16.40 -1.67 -23.97
C GLU A 123 14.91 -2.01 -24.04
N GLY A 124 14.11 -1.08 -24.53
CA GLY A 124 12.66 -1.19 -24.42
C GLY A 124 11.92 -0.67 -25.63
N GLY A 125 10.61 -0.94 -25.67
CA GLY A 125 9.72 -0.45 -26.71
C GLY A 125 8.61 0.44 -26.14
N TRP A 126 8.20 1.43 -26.93
CA TRP A 126 7.03 2.24 -26.60
C TRP A 126 5.74 1.45 -26.75
N LYS A 127 4.89 1.48 -25.72
CA LYS A 127 3.57 0.85 -25.73
C LYS A 127 2.59 1.58 -24.83
N GLN A 128 1.46 2.02 -25.39
CA GLN A 128 0.37 2.69 -24.66
C GLN A 128 0.91 3.84 -23.77
N GLY A 129 1.70 4.76 -24.34
CA GLY A 129 2.26 5.90 -23.61
C GLY A 129 3.30 5.57 -22.52
N GLY A 130 3.82 4.34 -22.45
CA GLY A 130 4.88 3.94 -21.54
C GLY A 130 6.03 3.23 -22.25
N LEU A 131 7.20 3.20 -21.63
CA LEU A 131 8.35 2.42 -22.08
C LEU A 131 8.34 1.06 -21.37
N GLU A 132 8.29 -0.03 -22.14
CA GLU A 132 8.34 -1.40 -21.61
C GLU A 132 9.69 -2.03 -21.93
N ALA A 133 10.33 -2.63 -20.93
CA ALA A 133 11.65 -3.27 -21.08
C ALA A 133 11.76 -4.51 -20.19
N VAL A 134 12.75 -5.37 -20.48
CA VAL A 134 13.18 -6.44 -19.57
C VAL A 134 14.56 -6.07 -19.05
N LEU A 135 14.68 -5.94 -17.73
CA LEU A 135 15.97 -5.75 -17.07
C LEU A 135 16.49 -7.12 -16.65
N ALA A 136 17.66 -7.48 -17.19
CA ALA A 136 18.34 -8.72 -16.86
C ALA A 136 19.46 -8.46 -15.83
N PHE A 137 19.32 -9.07 -14.66
CA PHE A 137 20.34 -9.12 -13.61
C PHE A 137 20.95 -10.53 -13.55
N PRO A 138 22.13 -10.71 -12.91
CA PRO A 138 22.80 -12.01 -12.87
C PRO A 138 21.93 -13.18 -12.36
N GLU A 139 21.04 -12.93 -11.40
CA GLU A 139 20.23 -13.97 -10.76
C GLU A 139 18.73 -13.86 -11.04
N ARG A 140 18.29 -12.82 -11.75
CA ARG A 140 16.86 -12.55 -11.95
C ARG A 140 16.59 -11.70 -13.18
N GLN A 141 15.44 -11.88 -13.79
CA GLN A 141 14.91 -10.97 -14.80
C GLN A 141 13.62 -10.34 -14.31
N VAL A 142 13.43 -9.07 -14.65
CA VAL A 142 12.21 -8.35 -14.31
C VAL A 142 11.69 -7.64 -15.54
N PHE A 143 10.39 -7.75 -15.78
CA PHE A 143 9.70 -6.89 -16.72
C PHE A 143 9.42 -5.55 -16.04
N VAL A 144 9.70 -4.46 -16.74
CA VAL A 144 9.43 -3.11 -16.26
C VAL A 144 8.58 -2.32 -17.23
N ARG A 145 7.72 -1.47 -16.67
CA ARG A 145 6.97 -0.47 -17.43
C ARG A 145 7.19 0.89 -16.79
N LEU A 146 7.78 1.80 -17.55
CA LEU A 146 8.06 3.17 -17.14
C LEU A 146 6.99 4.11 -17.69
N THR A 147 6.50 4.99 -16.83
CA THR A 147 5.44 5.95 -17.13
C THR A 147 5.83 7.30 -16.54
N GLN A 148 5.50 8.38 -17.24
CA GLN A 148 5.82 9.73 -16.77
C GLN A 148 5.01 10.08 -15.51
N ALA A 149 5.65 10.76 -14.58
CA ALA A 149 5.01 11.42 -13.43
C ALA A 149 5.35 12.93 -13.43
N ALA A 150 4.67 13.71 -12.59
CA ALA A 150 4.80 15.18 -12.59
C ALA A 150 6.24 15.69 -12.36
N LEU A 151 7.02 15.01 -11.51
CA LEU A 151 8.39 15.41 -11.13
C LEU A 151 9.46 14.38 -11.54
N GLY A 152 9.09 13.40 -12.36
CA GLY A 152 9.98 12.29 -12.71
C GLY A 152 9.23 11.16 -13.39
N LEU A 153 9.39 9.93 -12.90
CA LEU A 153 8.74 8.76 -13.48
C LEU A 153 8.32 7.73 -12.42
N GLN A 154 7.38 6.90 -12.82
CA GLN A 154 6.93 5.72 -12.10
C GLN A 154 7.31 4.47 -12.89
N MET A 155 7.92 3.50 -12.22
CA MET A 155 8.31 2.21 -12.79
C MET A 155 7.54 1.09 -12.10
N ALA A 156 6.66 0.43 -12.83
CA ALA A 156 6.09 -0.85 -12.40
C ALA A 156 7.11 -1.96 -12.71
N VAL A 157 7.40 -2.80 -11.71
CA VAL A 157 8.35 -3.92 -11.80
C VAL A 157 7.61 -5.21 -11.53
N LEU A 158 7.72 -6.16 -12.46
CA LEU A 158 7.14 -7.49 -12.35
C LEU A 158 8.27 -8.52 -12.50
N PRO A 159 8.59 -9.29 -11.45
CA PRO A 159 9.51 -10.41 -11.57
C PRO A 159 9.04 -11.41 -12.63
N LEU A 160 9.96 -11.91 -13.45
CA LEU A 160 9.68 -13.01 -14.37
C LEU A 160 9.95 -14.35 -13.66
N ASP A 161 9.11 -15.35 -13.90
CA ASP A 161 9.41 -16.73 -13.49
C ASP A 161 10.36 -17.44 -14.48
N ALA A 162 10.65 -18.71 -14.23
CA ALA A 162 11.53 -19.52 -15.07
C ALA A 162 11.01 -19.69 -16.51
N ASP A 163 9.70 -19.54 -16.73
CA ASP A 163 9.04 -19.61 -18.02
C ASP A 163 8.91 -18.22 -18.69
N GLY A 164 9.53 -17.19 -18.09
CA GLY A 164 9.52 -15.81 -18.58
C GLY A 164 8.17 -15.10 -18.36
N GLN A 165 7.28 -15.62 -17.51
CA GLN A 165 5.97 -15.03 -17.28
C GLN A 165 6.01 -14.00 -16.14
N PRO A 166 5.36 -12.83 -16.29
CA PRO A 166 5.28 -11.82 -15.23
C PRO A 166 4.46 -12.27 -14.02
N GLN A 167 5.09 -12.25 -12.84
CA GLN A 167 4.49 -12.61 -11.56
C GLN A 167 3.74 -11.42 -10.95
N ARG A 168 2.49 -11.20 -11.38
CA ARG A 168 1.66 -10.04 -10.97
C ARG A 168 1.50 -9.84 -9.46
N ARG A 169 1.45 -10.91 -8.66
CA ARG A 169 1.35 -10.80 -7.18
C ARG A 169 2.59 -10.17 -6.55
N GLN A 170 3.72 -10.23 -7.24
CA GLN A 170 4.98 -9.65 -6.81
C GLN A 170 5.26 -8.32 -7.50
N ALA A 171 4.26 -7.74 -8.18
CA ALA A 171 4.41 -6.43 -8.79
C ALA A 171 4.73 -5.39 -7.72
N ARG A 172 5.66 -4.49 -8.05
CA ARG A 172 6.01 -3.35 -7.21
C ARG A 172 5.99 -2.10 -8.07
N VAL A 173 5.66 -0.98 -7.45
CA VAL A 173 5.73 0.33 -8.09
C VAL A 173 6.85 1.12 -7.40
N LEU A 174 7.78 1.59 -8.21
CA LEU A 174 8.93 2.38 -7.79
C LEU A 174 8.78 3.80 -8.36
N ALA A 175 9.17 4.79 -7.59
CA ALA A 175 9.11 6.19 -7.98
C ALA A 175 10.52 6.77 -8.08
N PHE A 176 10.75 7.56 -9.12
CA PHE A 176 12.02 8.20 -9.39
C PHE A 176 11.79 9.68 -9.66
N LEU A 177 12.63 10.53 -9.08
CA LEU A 177 12.68 11.96 -9.37
C LEU A 177 13.72 12.21 -10.45
N ARG A 178 13.48 13.22 -11.29
CA ARG A 178 14.51 13.67 -12.22
C ARG A 178 15.72 14.20 -11.45
N GLU A 179 16.92 13.90 -11.94
CA GLU A 179 18.16 14.42 -11.34
C GLU A 179 18.10 15.96 -11.26
N GLY A 180 18.52 16.50 -10.11
CA GLY A 180 18.44 17.93 -9.82
C GLY A 180 17.09 18.42 -9.28
N VAL A 181 16.04 17.58 -9.28
CA VAL A 181 14.79 17.88 -8.56
C VAL A 181 14.97 17.53 -7.09
N ALA A 182 14.82 18.53 -6.22
CA ALA A 182 14.84 18.30 -4.79
C ALA A 182 13.67 17.39 -4.39
N ALA A 183 13.99 16.29 -3.70
CA ALA A 183 12.97 15.50 -3.04
C ALA A 183 12.28 16.37 -1.99
N PRO A 184 10.96 16.18 -1.76
CA PRO A 184 10.30 16.81 -0.62
C PRO A 184 11.08 16.49 0.66
N GLU A 185 11.31 17.50 1.50
CA GLU A 185 11.96 17.27 2.79
C GLU A 185 11.17 16.23 3.58
N GLN A 186 11.88 15.22 4.08
CA GLN A 186 11.26 14.26 4.98
C GLN A 186 10.94 14.95 6.30
N PRO A 187 9.85 14.55 6.99
CA PRO A 187 9.57 15.06 8.32
C PRO A 187 10.77 14.89 9.25
N ALA A 188 11.00 15.84 10.16
CA ALA A 188 12.18 15.84 11.03
C ALA A 188 12.35 14.56 11.88
N LEU A 189 11.25 13.86 12.17
CA LEU A 189 11.23 12.60 12.94
C LEU A 189 11.15 11.35 12.05
N TYR A 190 11.35 11.49 10.74
CA TYR A 190 11.30 10.37 9.82
C TYR A 190 12.35 9.31 10.19
N GLN A 191 11.92 8.06 10.20
CA GLN A 191 12.79 6.89 10.24
C GLN A 191 12.38 5.90 9.16
N ASP A 192 13.33 5.06 8.72
CA ASP A 192 13.02 3.99 7.79
C ASP A 192 12.17 2.89 8.44
N ALA A 193 11.41 2.17 7.61
CA ALA A 193 10.47 1.17 8.07
C ALA A 193 11.13 0.02 8.87
N PRO A 194 10.53 -0.44 9.98
CA PRO A 194 10.98 -1.63 10.68
C PRO A 194 10.94 -2.86 9.76
N LYS A 195 12.09 -3.51 9.59
CA LYS A 195 12.22 -4.71 8.74
C LYS A 195 11.68 -5.99 9.39
N ARG A 196 11.54 -6.01 10.72
CA ARG A 196 11.07 -7.16 11.49
C ARG A 196 10.10 -6.72 12.58
N PRO A 197 9.15 -7.58 12.97
CA PRO A 197 8.31 -7.35 14.13
C PRO A 197 9.14 -7.44 15.44
N GLY A 198 8.62 -6.85 16.52
CA GLY A 198 9.13 -7.00 17.89
C GLY A 198 10.11 -5.91 18.34
N GLN A 199 10.42 -4.92 17.50
CA GLN A 199 11.18 -3.74 17.91
C GLN A 199 10.21 -2.64 18.33
N GLU A 200 10.21 -2.28 19.61
CA GLU A 200 9.41 -1.15 20.12
C GLU A 200 9.65 0.09 19.25
N LEU A 201 8.56 0.70 18.82
CA LEU A 201 8.59 1.87 17.96
C LEU A 201 7.85 3.01 18.64
N ASP A 202 8.53 4.13 18.66
CA ASP A 202 8.00 5.38 19.14
C ASP A 202 6.79 5.83 18.29
N PRO A 203 5.61 6.07 18.90
CA PRO A 203 4.39 6.37 18.15
C PRO A 203 4.45 7.69 17.35
N ASP A 204 5.23 8.68 17.82
CA ASP A 204 5.49 9.93 17.10
C ASP A 204 6.42 9.71 15.90
N ILE A 205 7.41 8.82 16.03
CA ILE A 205 8.22 8.37 14.87
C ILE A 205 7.34 7.63 13.87
N PHE A 206 6.45 6.74 14.33
CA PHE A 206 5.49 6.09 13.45
C PHE A 206 4.64 7.12 12.70
N LEU A 207 4.01 8.09 13.38
CA LEU A 207 3.17 9.11 12.75
C LEU A 207 3.93 9.94 11.71
N ALA A 208 5.19 10.27 11.99
CA ALA A 208 6.04 11.00 11.07
C ALA A 208 6.46 10.18 9.83
N SER A 209 6.44 8.84 9.92
CA SER A 209 7.14 7.98 8.95
C SER A 209 6.23 7.05 8.15
N TYR A 210 5.12 6.57 8.73
CA TYR A 210 4.33 5.47 8.17
C TYR A 210 3.76 5.78 6.78
N GLN A 211 3.49 7.06 6.48
CA GLN A 211 2.98 7.48 5.17
C GLN A 211 3.95 7.15 4.03
N PHE A 212 5.25 7.08 4.32
CA PHE A 212 6.31 6.78 3.35
C PHE A 212 6.70 5.30 3.31
N TRP A 213 6.23 4.50 4.28
CA TRP A 213 6.59 3.10 4.39
C TRP A 213 5.76 2.20 3.47
N PRO A 214 6.35 1.08 3.01
CA PRO A 214 5.59 0.02 2.34
C PRO A 214 4.61 -0.65 3.32
N PRO A 215 3.57 -1.36 2.83
CA PRO A 215 2.58 -2.09 3.63
C PRO A 215 3.17 -2.91 4.79
N GLU A 216 4.15 -3.77 4.52
CA GLU A 216 4.83 -4.58 5.53
C GLU A 216 5.53 -3.76 6.61
N GLY A 217 6.12 -2.62 6.22
CA GLY A 217 6.75 -1.68 7.14
C GLY A 217 5.75 -1.03 8.08
N VAL A 218 4.57 -0.67 7.57
CA VAL A 218 3.46 -0.13 8.37
C VAL A 218 2.89 -1.20 9.29
N ALA A 219 2.70 -2.43 8.81
CA ALA A 219 2.24 -3.54 9.64
C ALA A 219 3.20 -3.81 10.81
N ASN A 220 4.50 -3.90 10.55
CA ASN A 220 5.52 -4.06 11.59
C ASN A 220 5.52 -2.86 12.54
N GLY A 221 5.52 -1.63 12.02
CA GLY A 221 5.53 -0.43 12.87
C GLY A 221 4.30 -0.33 13.76
N TYR A 222 3.11 -0.52 13.18
CA TYR A 222 1.83 -0.40 13.89
C TYR A 222 1.68 -1.47 14.97
N ASP A 223 2.25 -2.66 14.75
CA ASP A 223 2.27 -3.67 15.81
C ASP A 223 3.10 -3.22 17.02
N ASN A 224 4.15 -2.44 16.78
CA ASN A 224 5.16 -2.13 17.80
C ASN A 224 5.03 -0.74 18.45
N ILE A 225 4.05 0.08 18.05
CA ILE A 225 3.75 1.33 18.77
C ILE A 225 3.05 1.12 20.11
N GLY A 226 2.67 -0.11 20.45
CA GLY A 226 1.99 -0.44 21.72
C GLY A 226 0.48 -0.21 21.71
N ALA A 227 -0.24 -1.07 22.44
CA ALA A 227 -1.71 -1.14 22.40
C ALA A 227 -2.40 0.18 22.76
N ARG A 228 -1.87 0.94 23.72
CA ARG A 228 -2.44 2.23 24.12
C ARG A 228 -2.47 3.25 22.97
N TYR A 229 -1.41 3.30 22.16
CA TYR A 229 -1.31 4.25 21.05
C TYR A 229 -2.10 3.80 19.83
N ARG A 230 -2.19 2.48 19.59
CA ARG A 230 -3.14 1.93 18.61
C ARG A 230 -4.58 2.36 18.91
N THR A 231 -4.99 2.30 20.17
CA THR A 231 -6.31 2.78 20.60
C THR A 231 -6.46 4.28 20.36
N VAL A 232 -5.45 5.09 20.66
CA VAL A 232 -5.48 6.53 20.38
C VAL A 232 -5.61 6.81 18.88
N PHE A 233 -4.85 6.11 18.03
CA PHE A 233 -4.88 6.31 16.58
C PHE A 233 -6.24 5.96 15.99
N ARG A 234 -6.89 4.93 16.54
CA ARG A 234 -8.26 4.54 16.16
C ARG A 234 -9.30 5.66 16.39
N LEU A 235 -9.02 6.63 17.25
CA LEU A 235 -9.88 7.81 17.47
C LEU A 235 -9.78 8.85 16.34
N PHE A 236 -8.75 8.73 15.48
CA PHE A 236 -8.48 9.63 14.36
C PHE A 236 -8.79 8.86 13.07
N PRO A 237 -10.04 8.95 12.57
CA PRO A 237 -10.54 8.01 11.58
C PRO A 237 -9.81 8.13 10.23
N GLN A 238 -9.32 9.31 9.81
CA GLN A 238 -8.56 9.44 8.56
C GLN A 238 -7.20 8.74 8.67
N ILE A 239 -6.47 8.97 9.77
CA ILE A 239 -5.22 8.26 10.06
C ILE A 239 -5.48 6.76 10.11
N HIS A 240 -6.49 6.35 10.87
CA HIS A 240 -6.83 4.94 11.04
C HIS A 240 -7.16 4.28 9.70
N ALA A 241 -7.94 4.94 8.84
CA ALA A 241 -8.27 4.44 7.52
C ALA A 241 -7.04 4.30 6.61
N ASP A 242 -6.15 5.29 6.61
CA ASP A 242 -4.90 5.27 5.82
C ASP A 242 -3.96 4.15 6.29
N ILE A 243 -3.86 3.92 7.60
CA ILE A 243 -3.11 2.79 8.17
C ILE A 243 -3.78 1.46 7.78
N MET A 244 -5.10 1.33 7.96
CA MET A 244 -5.81 0.08 7.65
C MET A 244 -5.71 -0.28 6.17
N TRP A 245 -5.83 0.69 5.27
CA TRP A 245 -5.64 0.49 3.83
C TRP A 245 -4.26 -0.13 3.54
N LYS A 246 -3.19 0.40 4.15
CA LYS A 246 -1.86 -0.19 4.01
C LYS A 246 -1.72 -1.56 4.67
N LEU A 247 -2.39 -1.81 5.80
CA LEU A 247 -2.37 -3.13 6.45
C LEU A 247 -3.15 -4.19 5.65
N CYS A 248 -4.16 -3.80 4.87
CA CYS A 248 -4.90 -4.70 3.99
C CYS A 248 -4.01 -5.30 2.88
N ASP A 249 -2.99 -4.54 2.46
CA ASP A 249 -1.98 -4.96 1.48
C ASP A 249 -0.77 -5.69 2.09
N ALA A 250 -0.68 -5.78 3.42
CA ALA A 250 0.37 -6.54 4.08
C ALA A 250 0.01 -8.04 4.12
N ASP A 251 0.98 -8.90 3.78
CA ASP A 251 0.81 -10.35 3.89
C ASP A 251 0.88 -10.81 5.36
N SER A 252 1.59 -10.05 6.20
CA SER A 252 1.78 -10.28 7.62
C SER A 252 0.66 -9.69 8.50
N GLN A 253 0.69 -10.01 9.81
CA GLN A 253 -0.12 -9.33 10.84
C GLN A 253 -1.67 -9.36 10.65
N ARG A 254 -2.21 -10.41 10.01
CA ARG A 254 -3.67 -10.55 9.77
C ARG A 254 -4.52 -10.50 11.05
N THR A 255 -4.01 -11.01 12.16
CA THR A 255 -4.69 -10.94 13.47
C THR A 255 -4.83 -9.50 13.94
N LEU A 256 -3.75 -8.72 13.85
CA LEU A 256 -3.74 -7.30 14.22
C LEU A 256 -4.71 -6.49 13.35
N LEU A 257 -4.75 -6.76 12.05
CA LEU A 257 -5.71 -6.15 11.13
C LEU A 257 -7.16 -6.47 11.53
N ALA A 258 -7.46 -7.74 11.82
CA ALA A 258 -8.80 -8.16 12.23
C ALA A 258 -9.23 -7.49 13.56
N GLU A 259 -8.31 -7.30 14.49
CA GLU A 259 -8.56 -6.55 15.73
C GLU A 259 -8.79 -5.06 15.47
N ALA A 260 -7.96 -4.45 14.62
CA ALA A 260 -8.02 -3.03 14.31
C ALA A 260 -9.30 -2.64 13.53
N LEU A 261 -9.82 -3.54 12.69
CA LEU A 261 -11.09 -3.38 11.97
C LEU A 261 -12.33 -3.77 12.79
N ARG A 262 -12.15 -4.43 13.95
CA ARG A 262 -13.30 -4.89 14.75
C ARG A 262 -14.16 -3.71 15.20
N GLY A 263 -15.44 -3.76 14.84
CA GLY A 263 -16.42 -2.73 15.19
C GLY A 263 -16.26 -1.42 14.41
N GLN A 264 -15.50 -1.41 13.32
CA GLN A 264 -15.30 -0.22 12.48
C GLN A 264 -16.34 -0.06 11.35
N GLY A 265 -17.22 -1.04 11.15
CA GLY A 265 -18.25 -0.98 10.12
C GLY A 265 -17.73 -0.98 8.68
N ALA A 266 -16.45 -1.32 8.46
CA ALA A 266 -15.80 -1.42 7.16
C ALA A 266 -14.73 -2.52 7.18
N GLY A 267 -14.49 -3.14 6.03
CA GLY A 267 -13.39 -4.09 5.81
C GLY A 267 -12.40 -3.61 4.74
N CYS A 268 -11.42 -4.47 4.40
CA CYS A 268 -10.43 -4.15 3.36
C CYS A 268 -11.07 -3.85 2.00
N ALA A 269 -12.08 -4.63 1.60
CA ALA A 269 -12.79 -4.38 0.35
C ALA A 269 -13.47 -2.99 0.30
N ASP A 270 -13.96 -2.48 1.44
CA ASP A 270 -14.55 -1.14 1.52
C ASP A 270 -13.50 -0.04 1.41
N LEU A 271 -12.34 -0.25 2.03
CA LEU A 271 -11.19 0.65 1.96
C LEU A 271 -10.64 0.71 0.54
N ASP A 272 -10.37 -0.43 -0.08
CA ASP A 272 -9.85 -0.51 -1.45
C ASP A 272 -10.80 0.14 -2.46
N ALA A 273 -12.11 -0.12 -2.32
CA ALA A 273 -13.12 0.50 -3.17
C ALA A 273 -13.18 2.03 -2.99
N ALA A 274 -13.12 2.52 -1.75
CA ALA A 274 -13.16 3.95 -1.47
C ALA A 274 -11.89 4.67 -1.95
N ILE A 275 -10.71 4.12 -1.65
CA ILE A 275 -9.43 4.70 -2.08
C ILE A 275 -9.28 4.63 -3.61
N GLY A 276 -9.67 3.51 -4.23
CA GLY A 276 -9.70 3.39 -5.69
C GLY A 276 -10.58 4.45 -6.34
N ALA A 277 -11.80 4.66 -5.83
CA ALA A 277 -12.68 5.72 -6.32
C ALA A 277 -12.06 7.13 -6.17
N LEU A 278 -11.38 7.40 -5.05
CA LEU A 278 -10.67 8.67 -4.82
C LEU A 278 -9.49 8.87 -5.78
N GLN A 279 -8.80 7.79 -6.15
CA GLN A 279 -7.73 7.85 -7.14
C GLN A 279 -8.29 8.11 -8.54
N ASP A 280 -9.34 7.39 -8.93
CA ASP A 280 -9.97 7.49 -10.25
C ASP A 280 -10.60 8.87 -10.50
N ASN A 281 -11.16 9.50 -9.47
CA ASN A 281 -11.79 10.83 -9.57
C ASN A 281 -10.85 11.99 -9.20
N GLY A 282 -9.57 11.71 -8.92
CA GLY A 282 -8.57 12.74 -8.61
C GLY A 282 -8.70 13.40 -7.24
N ARG A 283 -9.52 12.88 -6.32
CA ARG A 283 -9.68 13.40 -4.95
C ARG A 283 -8.73 12.78 -3.92
N PHE A 284 -7.88 11.83 -4.32
CA PHE A 284 -6.87 11.25 -3.46
C PHE A 284 -5.93 12.27 -2.77
N PRO A 285 -5.51 13.38 -3.42
CA PRO A 285 -4.78 14.44 -2.73
C PRO A 285 -5.55 15.08 -1.58
N ASP A 286 -6.87 15.24 -1.71
CA ASP A 286 -7.72 15.82 -0.65
C ASP A 286 -7.81 14.88 0.55
N TRP A 287 -7.94 13.58 0.29
CA TRP A 287 -7.85 12.53 1.30
C TRP A 287 -6.51 12.61 2.05
N LYS A 288 -5.38 12.68 1.34
CA LYS A 288 -4.06 12.79 1.98
C LYS A 288 -3.89 14.08 2.77
N ARG A 289 -4.47 15.20 2.34
CA ARG A 289 -4.52 16.44 3.13
C ARG A 289 -5.32 16.28 4.42
N ALA A 290 -6.45 15.56 4.39
CA ALA A 290 -7.23 15.28 5.58
C ALA A 290 -6.50 14.34 6.56
N VAL A 291 -5.79 13.34 6.05
CA VAL A 291 -4.88 12.49 6.85
C VAL A 291 -3.81 13.34 7.53
N GLN A 292 -3.15 14.23 6.78
CA GLN A 292 -2.11 15.10 7.35
C GLN A 292 -2.66 16.03 8.44
N ALA A 293 -3.86 16.59 8.25
CA ALA A 293 -4.48 17.45 9.24
C ALA A 293 -4.76 16.72 10.57
N GLU A 294 -5.12 15.44 10.52
CA GLU A 294 -5.23 14.61 11.72
C GLU A 294 -3.87 14.30 12.34
N ILE A 295 -2.83 14.05 11.54
CA ILE A 295 -1.46 13.82 12.04
C ILE A 295 -0.97 15.04 12.81
N ASP A 296 -1.15 16.23 12.24
CA ASP A 296 -0.77 17.50 12.87
C ASP A 296 -1.53 17.75 14.18
N ALA A 297 -2.78 17.27 14.26
CA ALA A 297 -3.60 17.33 15.48
C ALA A 297 -3.19 16.31 16.55
N LEU A 298 -2.79 15.11 16.16
CA LEU A 298 -2.45 14.00 17.06
C LEU A 298 -1.00 14.06 17.55
N MET A 299 -0.06 14.52 16.73
CA MET A 299 1.37 14.55 17.03
C MET A 299 1.69 15.19 18.39
N PRO A 300 1.16 16.38 18.74
CA PRO A 300 1.45 17.00 20.04
C PRO A 300 0.93 16.16 21.21
N ALA A 301 -0.23 15.50 21.07
CA ALA A 301 -0.80 14.68 22.14
C ALA A 301 0.08 13.45 22.41
N VAL A 302 0.60 12.82 21.35
CA VAL A 302 1.54 11.70 21.47
C VAL A 302 2.84 12.15 22.14
N GLN A 303 3.43 13.27 21.71
CA GLN A 303 4.66 13.80 22.30
C GLN A 303 4.49 14.22 23.76
N CYS A 304 3.34 14.80 24.12
CA CYS A 304 2.98 15.12 25.49
C CYS A 304 2.81 13.86 26.36
N ALA A 305 2.12 12.82 25.85
CA ALA A 305 1.95 11.56 26.56
C ALA A 305 3.28 10.81 26.81
N ARG A 306 4.32 11.12 26.03
CA ARG A 306 5.68 10.60 26.21
C ARG A 306 6.58 11.47 27.08
N GLY A 307 6.13 12.67 27.44
CA GLY A 307 6.91 13.63 28.23
C GLY A 307 7.98 14.38 27.43
N TYR A 308 7.97 14.31 26.10
CA TYR A 308 8.88 15.11 25.25
C TYR A 308 8.49 16.58 25.23
N ILE A 309 7.20 16.85 25.31
CA ILE A 309 6.64 18.19 25.51
C ILE A 309 5.94 18.19 26.87
N VAL A 310 6.31 19.13 27.72
CA VAL A 310 5.68 19.32 29.04
C VAL A 310 5.02 20.70 29.19
N LYS A 311 5.02 21.51 28.13
CA LYS A 311 4.42 22.85 28.13
C LYS A 311 2.90 22.73 28.14
N THR A 312 2.25 23.26 29.18
CA THR A 312 0.79 23.24 29.34
C THR A 312 0.06 23.83 28.13
N SER A 313 0.58 24.93 27.58
CA SER A 313 0.00 25.59 26.39
C SER A 313 -0.03 24.71 25.13
N VAL A 314 0.73 23.62 25.10
CA VAL A 314 0.72 22.63 24.01
C VAL A 314 -0.08 21.39 24.42
N CYS A 315 0.16 20.86 25.62
CA CYS A 315 -0.42 19.59 26.04
C CYS A 315 -1.89 19.65 26.41
N GLU A 316 -2.39 20.77 26.94
CA GLU A 316 -3.80 20.91 27.30
C GLU A 316 -4.72 20.96 26.05
N PRO A 317 -4.44 21.79 25.02
CA PRO A 317 -5.20 21.74 23.77
C PRO A 317 -5.13 20.36 23.08
N ALA A 318 -3.96 19.72 23.10
CA ALA A 318 -3.78 18.40 22.52
C ALA A 318 -4.63 17.33 23.24
N SER A 319 -4.66 17.37 24.59
CA SER A 319 -5.47 16.46 25.41
C SER A 319 -6.96 16.66 25.15
N LYS A 320 -7.42 17.92 25.06
CA LYS A 320 -8.80 18.24 24.70
C LYS A 320 -9.19 17.62 23.36
N ARG A 321 -8.28 17.68 22.37
CA ARG A 321 -8.52 17.11 21.04
C ARG A 321 -8.68 15.59 21.06
N ILE A 322 -7.90 14.89 21.91
CA ILE A 322 -8.10 13.45 22.16
C ILE A 322 -9.47 13.21 22.81
N SER A 323 -9.87 14.02 23.80
CA SER A 323 -11.18 13.88 24.44
C SER A 323 -12.33 14.10 23.46
N ASP A 324 -12.25 15.12 22.61
CA ASP A 324 -13.24 15.41 21.57
C ASP A 324 -13.32 14.26 20.54
N ALA A 325 -12.18 13.69 20.15
CA ALA A 325 -12.13 12.52 19.26
C ALA A 325 -12.72 11.25 19.94
N ALA A 326 -12.46 11.05 21.23
CA ALA A 326 -12.96 9.91 21.99
C ALA A 326 -14.49 9.91 22.16
N VAL A 327 -15.12 11.09 22.19
CA VAL A 327 -16.59 11.22 22.22
C VAL A 327 -17.20 11.24 20.83
N SER A 328 -16.40 11.33 19.77
CA SER A 328 -16.88 11.19 18.40
C SER A 328 -17.32 9.74 18.17
N LEU A 329 -18.51 9.55 17.59
CA LEU A 329 -19.00 8.23 17.17
C LEU A 329 -18.51 7.86 15.77
N ASP A 330 -17.43 8.51 15.30
CA ASP A 330 -16.90 8.30 13.98
C ASP A 330 -16.15 6.97 13.92
N THR A 331 -16.56 6.13 12.97
CA THR A 331 -15.95 4.85 12.61
C THR A 331 -15.38 4.94 11.19
N LEU A 332 -14.61 3.92 10.78
CA LEU A 332 -14.20 3.81 9.37
C LEU A 332 -15.41 3.81 8.43
N GLY A 333 -16.48 3.07 8.75
CA GLY A 333 -17.68 3.01 7.91
C GLY A 333 -18.32 4.39 7.72
N THR A 334 -18.47 5.17 8.79
CA THR A 334 -19.01 6.55 8.70
C THR A 334 -18.07 7.52 8.02
N LEU A 335 -16.76 7.30 8.11
CA LEU A 335 -15.80 8.11 7.39
C LEU A 335 -15.86 7.84 5.88
N LEU A 336 -15.79 6.57 5.49
CA LEU A 336 -15.75 6.16 4.09
C LEU A 336 -17.03 6.57 3.35
N SER A 337 -18.19 6.59 4.02
CA SER A 337 -19.43 7.09 3.43
C SER A 337 -19.41 8.58 3.10
N ARG A 338 -18.54 9.40 3.72
CA ARG A 338 -18.36 10.83 3.39
C ARG A 338 -17.49 11.03 2.15
N TRP A 339 -16.70 10.03 1.78
CA TRP A 339 -15.75 10.11 0.66
C TRP A 339 -16.26 9.46 -0.63
N ARG A 340 -17.19 8.52 -0.52
CA ARG A 340 -17.97 7.97 -1.65
C ARG A 340 -18.90 9.02 -2.25
#